data_AF-A0A6G3UCA3-F1
#
_entry.id   AF-A0A6G3UCA3-F1
#
_cell.length_a   1.000
_cell.length_b   1.000
_cell.length_c   1.000
_cell.angle_alpha   90.00
_cell.angle_beta   90.00
_cell.angle_gamma   90.00
#
_symmetry.space_group_name_H-M   'P 1'
#
loop_
_entity.id
_entity.type
_entity.pdbx_description
1 polymer ?
#
loop_
_entity_poly.entity_id
_entity_poly.type
_entity_poly.pdbx_seq_one_letter_code
_entity_poly.pdbx_strand_id
1 'polypeptide(L)'
;MTTGKGSGRDTIGPVSTSSTVERAFRAALYDPSDAALDAGASLLAADPAADVELARRGEEFVAAAWRRGWQPADVVRIVRRELDDTRVRLVS
;
A
#
# COMPACT_ATOMS: atom_id res chain seq x y z
N MET A 1 7.62 14.28 55.82
CA MET A 1 8.40 14.75 54.67
C MET A 1 8.53 13.59 53.70
N THR A 2 8.04 13.84 52.48
CA THR A 2 7.69 12.91 51.43
C THR A 2 8.90 12.58 50.57
N THR A 3 9.10 11.32 50.22
CA THR A 3 9.91 10.89 49.07
C THR A 3 9.30 9.57 48.64
N GLY A 4 8.69 9.39 47.47
CA GLY A 4 9.01 9.94 46.17
C GLY A 4 9.19 8.76 45.23
N LYS A 5 8.06 8.18 44.80
CA LYS A 5 7.93 7.04 43.90
C LYS A 5 8.55 7.39 42.54
N GLY A 6 9.58 6.66 42.13
CA GLY A 6 10.21 6.75 40.81
C GLY A 6 10.29 5.38 40.15
N SER A 7 9.14 4.76 39.87
CA SER A 7 9.06 3.62 38.95
C SER A 7 9.16 4.18 37.53
N GLY A 8 10.40 4.30 37.04
CA GLY A 8 10.70 4.57 35.64
C GLY A 8 10.30 3.35 34.82
N ARG A 9 9.03 3.31 34.43
CA ARG A 9 8.55 2.44 33.37
C ARG A 9 9.01 3.11 32.08
N ASP A 10 10.02 2.54 31.45
CA ASP A 10 10.44 2.90 30.10
C ASP A 10 9.27 2.68 29.14
N THR A 11 8.46 3.72 28.94
CA THR A 11 7.50 3.80 27.86
C THR A 11 8.30 4.02 26.58
N ILE A 12 8.87 2.94 26.05
CA ILE A 12 9.11 2.85 24.61
C ILE A 12 7.71 2.88 24.02
N GLY A 13 7.27 4.05 23.56
CA GLY A 13 6.03 4.17 22.79
C GLY A 13 6.06 3.15 21.66
N PRO A 14 4.91 2.58 21.25
CA PRO A 14 4.93 1.59 20.18
C PRO A 14 5.61 2.24 18.98
N VAL A 15 6.74 1.67 18.56
CA VAL A 15 7.24 1.89 17.21
C VAL A 15 6.05 1.62 16.30
N SER A 16 5.51 2.68 15.67
CA SER A 16 4.39 2.55 14.74
C SER A 16 4.87 1.60 13.65
N THR A 17 4.55 0.31 13.78
CA THR A 17 4.83 -0.68 12.77
C THR A 17 4.10 -0.23 11.53
N SER A 18 4.86 0.17 10.52
CA SER A 18 4.36 0.56 9.21
C SER A 18 3.34 -0.47 8.72
N SER A 19 2.15 -0.02 8.32
CA SER A 19 1.06 -0.92 7.91
C SER A 19 1.51 -1.81 6.76
N THR A 20 0.91 -3.00 6.63
CA THR A 20 1.22 -3.89 5.50
C THR A 20 0.97 -3.19 4.16
N VAL A 21 -0.05 -2.34 4.07
CA VAL A 21 -0.33 -1.48 2.92
C VAL A 21 0.81 -0.49 2.64
N GLU A 22 1.30 0.21 3.66
CA GLU A 22 2.41 1.16 3.49
C GLU A 22 3.69 0.46 3.02
N ARG A 23 4.01 -0.71 3.57
CA ARG A 23 5.16 -1.52 3.13
C ARG A 23 4.98 -2.02 1.69
N ALA A 24 3.79 -2.50 1.34
CA ALA A 24 3.48 -2.96 -0.01
C ALA A 24 3.56 -1.82 -1.03
N PHE A 25 3.00 -0.65 -0.72
CA PHE A 25 3.10 0.54 -1.57
C PHE A 25 4.54 1.01 -1.72
N ARG A 26 5.35 0.92 -0.65
CA ARG A 26 6.76 1.29 -0.74
C ARG A 26 7.52 0.41 -1.73
N ALA A 27 7.24 -0.89 -1.73
CA ALA A 27 7.82 -1.80 -2.71
C ALA A 27 7.32 -1.45 -4.13
N ALA A 28 6.01 -1.38 -4.32
CA ALA A 28 5.41 -1.33 -5.66
C ALA A 28 5.44 0.06 -6.34
N LEU A 29 5.46 1.17 -5.60
CA LEU A 29 5.32 2.53 -6.18
C LEU A 29 6.64 3.29 -6.33
N TYR A 30 7.69 2.89 -5.63
CA TYR A 30 8.99 3.57 -5.71
C TYR A 30 10.01 2.85 -6.59
N ASP A 31 9.74 1.59 -6.95
CA ASP A 31 10.52 0.81 -7.89
C ASP A 31 9.59 0.38 -9.05
N PRO A 32 9.87 0.77 -10.30
CA PRO A 32 9.02 0.47 -11.45
C PRO A 32 9.17 -0.96 -11.98
N SER A 33 9.93 -1.84 -11.30
CA SER A 33 10.13 -3.23 -11.73
C SER A 33 8.95 -4.14 -11.35
N ASP A 34 8.65 -5.09 -12.24
CA ASP A 34 7.68 -6.16 -12.00
C ASP A 34 7.95 -6.94 -10.70
N ALA A 35 9.22 -7.16 -10.37
CA ALA A 35 9.60 -7.87 -9.15
C ALA A 35 9.18 -7.09 -7.89
N ALA A 36 9.29 -5.76 -7.91
CA ALA A 36 8.87 -4.92 -6.80
C ALA A 36 7.33 -4.86 -6.67
N LEU A 37 6.62 -4.87 -7.80
CA LEU A 37 5.17 -5.01 -7.83
C LEU A 37 4.70 -6.36 -7.27
N ASP A 38 5.31 -7.47 -7.69
CA ASP A 38 4.99 -8.82 -7.23
C ASP A 38 5.30 -8.99 -5.74
N ALA A 39 6.37 -8.34 -5.24
CA ALA A 39 6.68 -8.32 -3.81
C ALA A 39 5.62 -7.55 -3.00
N GLY A 40 5.19 -6.39 -3.48
CA GLY A 40 4.08 -5.63 -2.87
C GLY A 40 2.78 -6.43 -2.84
N ALA A 41 2.44 -7.09 -3.95
CA ALA A 41 1.27 -7.97 -4.04
C ALA A 41 1.35 -9.15 -3.06
N SER A 42 2.53 -9.77 -2.93
CA SER A 42 2.75 -10.88 -2.00
C SER A 42 2.59 -10.46 -0.53
N LEU A 43 3.01 -9.24 -0.17
CA LEU A 43 2.81 -8.70 1.18
C LEU A 43 1.34 -8.50 1.50
N LEU A 44 0.55 -7.97 0.55
CA LEU A 44 -0.90 -7.79 0.72
C LEU A 44 -1.63 -9.13 0.80
N ALA A 45 -1.27 -10.08 -0.08
CA ALA A 45 -1.86 -11.42 -0.07
C ALA A 45 -1.62 -12.18 1.25
N ALA A 46 -0.52 -11.89 1.94
CA ALA A 46 -0.21 -12.48 3.24
C ALA A 46 -1.00 -11.88 4.42
N ASP A 47 -1.70 -10.76 4.22
CA ASP A 47 -2.42 -10.03 5.28
C ASP A 47 -3.80 -9.53 4.79
N PRO A 48 -4.83 -10.40 4.71
CA PRO A 48 -6.17 -10.00 4.29
C PRO A 48 -6.84 -8.96 5.21
N ALA A 49 -6.36 -8.79 6.45
CA ALA A 49 -6.88 -7.74 7.34
C ALA A 49 -6.55 -6.33 6.81
N ALA A 50 -5.57 -6.22 5.90
CA ALA A 50 -5.17 -4.98 5.25
C ALA A 50 -6.12 -4.55 4.11
N ASP A 51 -7.06 -5.41 3.66
CA ASP A 51 -7.90 -5.15 2.49
C ASP A 51 -8.75 -3.88 2.62
N VAL A 52 -9.26 -3.59 3.81
CA VAL A 52 -10.06 -2.38 4.05
C VAL A 52 -9.21 -1.11 3.89
N GLU A 53 -7.98 -1.12 4.41
CA GLU A 53 -7.04 0.00 4.23
C GLU A 53 -6.61 0.11 2.76
N LEU A 54 -6.34 -1.02 2.11
CA LEU A 54 -5.93 -1.08 0.71
C LEU A 54 -7.00 -0.48 -0.21
N ALA A 55 -8.26 -0.89 -0.04
CA ALA A 55 -9.38 -0.37 -0.83
C ALA A 55 -9.53 1.15 -0.65
N ARG A 56 -9.55 1.61 0.61
CA ARG A 56 -9.69 3.04 0.94
C ARG A 56 -8.60 3.90 0.28
N ARG A 57 -7.34 3.46 0.35
CA ARG A 57 -6.21 4.20 -0.23
C ARG A 57 -6.15 4.07 -1.75
N GLY A 58 -6.52 2.91 -2.30
CA GLY A 58 -6.63 2.70 -3.74
C GLY A 58 -7.64 3.64 -4.39
N GLU A 59 -8.82 3.80 -3.78
CA GLU A 59 -9.84 4.75 -4.22
C GLU A 59 -9.33 6.19 -4.24
N GLU A 60 -8.58 6.61 -3.21
CA GLU A 60 -7.97 7.94 -3.15
C GLU A 60 -7.01 8.20 -4.32
N PHE A 61 -6.20 7.20 -4.69
CA PHE A 61 -5.29 7.30 -5.84
C PHE A 61 -6.03 7.38 -7.18
N VAL A 62 -7.04 6.53 -7.40
CA VAL A 62 -7.84 6.53 -8.62
C VAL A 62 -8.59 7.85 -8.76
N ALA A 63 -9.22 8.32 -7.68
CA ALA A 63 -9.90 9.60 -7.67
C ALA A 63 -8.94 10.77 -7.94
N ALA A 64 -7.70 10.71 -7.43
CA ALA A 64 -6.67 11.70 -7.73
C ALA A 64 -6.24 11.68 -9.21
N ALA A 65 -6.14 10.49 -9.81
CA ALA A 65 -5.84 10.35 -11.23
C ALA A 65 -6.95 10.98 -12.10
N TRP A 66 -8.22 10.71 -11.79
CA TRP A 66 -9.36 11.30 -12.49
C TRP A 66 -9.42 12.83 -12.36
N ARG A 67 -9.16 13.37 -11.16
CA ARG A 67 -9.05 14.82 -10.97
C ARG A 67 -7.92 15.45 -11.80
N ARG A 68 -6.91 14.67 -12.19
CA ARG A 68 -5.80 15.08 -13.06
C ARG A 68 -6.07 14.82 -14.55
N GLY A 69 -7.30 14.46 -14.91
CA GLY A 69 -7.75 14.31 -16.29
C GLY A 69 -7.57 12.92 -16.88
N TRP A 70 -7.08 11.94 -16.11
CA TRP A 70 -7.01 10.55 -16.58
C TRP A 70 -8.40 9.97 -16.76
N GLN A 71 -8.58 9.21 -17.83
CA GLN A 71 -9.79 8.44 -18.07
C GLN A 71 -9.61 7.00 -17.61
N PRO A 72 -10.69 6.26 -17.26
CA PRO A 72 -10.61 4.82 -16.99
C PRO A 72 -9.92 4.02 -18.12
N ALA A 73 -10.10 4.45 -19.37
CA ALA A 73 -9.43 3.86 -20.52
C ALA A 73 -7.89 3.98 -20.47
N ASP A 74 -7.35 5.04 -19.88
CA ASP A 74 -5.91 5.23 -19.72
C ASP A 74 -5.30 4.20 -18.77
N VAL A 75 -6.05 3.84 -17.72
CA VAL A 75 -5.65 2.78 -16.78
C VAL A 75 -5.57 1.44 -17.51
N VAL A 76 -6.62 1.08 -18.26
CA VAL A 76 -6.63 -0.17 -19.05
C VAL A 76 -5.49 -0.19 -20.07
N ARG A 77 -5.23 0.94 -20.73
CA ARG A 77 -4.14 1.09 -21.71
C ARG A 77 -2.78 0.88 -21.06
N ILE A 78 -2.54 1.42 -19.86
CA ILE A 78 -1.27 1.27 -19.14
C ILE A 78 -1.09 -0.15 -18.63
N VAL A 79 -2.12 -0.75 -18.03
CA VAL A 79 -2.05 -2.15 -17.57
C VAL A 79 -1.74 -3.09 -18.72
N ARG A 80 -2.37 -2.92 -19.89
CA ARG A 80 -2.07 -3.73 -21.07
C ARG A 80 -0.66 -3.54 -21.62
N ARG A 81 -0.11 -2.33 -21.51
CA ARG A 81 1.22 -2.02 -22.03
C ARG A 81 2.33 -2.51 -21.11
N GLU A 82 2.16 -2.36 -19.80
CA GLU A 82 3.25 -2.52 -18.83
C GLU A 82 3.19 -3.87 -18.08
N LEU A 83 2.01 -4.48 -17.90
CA LEU A 83 1.86 -5.64 -17.01
C LEU A 83 1.78 -7.02 -17.71
N ASP A 84 1.89 -7.06 -19.04
CA ASP A 84 1.70 -8.23 -19.92
C ASP A 84 0.32 -8.91 -19.81
N ASP A 85 -0.07 -9.64 -20.87
CA ASP A 85 -1.42 -10.23 -21.04
C ASP A 85 -1.88 -11.11 -19.86
N THR A 86 -0.94 -11.70 -19.11
CA THR A 86 -1.26 -12.57 -17.97
C THR A 86 -1.93 -11.79 -16.82
N ARG A 87 -1.50 -10.54 -16.57
CA ARG A 87 -2.07 -9.70 -15.50
C ARG A 87 -3.32 -8.93 -15.96
N VAL A 88 -3.51 -8.75 -17.27
CA VAL A 88 -4.71 -8.11 -17.86
C VAL A 88 -6.00 -8.88 -17.57
N ARG A 89 -5.94 -10.19 -17.32
CA ARG A 89 -7.13 -11.01 -16.99
C ARG A 89 -7.86 -10.59 -15.73
N LEU A 90 -7.24 -9.79 -14.85
CA LEU A 90 -7.84 -9.28 -13.62
C LEU A 90 -8.76 -8.06 -13.84
N VAL A 91 -8.68 -7.43 -15.01
CA VAL A 91 -9.43 -6.20 -15.35
C VAL A 91 -10.67 -6.47 -16.22
N SER A 92 -10.96 -7.74 -16.49
CA SER A 92 -12.10 -8.21 -17.30
C SER A 92 -13.11 -8.98 -16.46
#